data_AF-A0A3B9BYU5-F1
#
_entry.id   AF-A0A3B9BYU5-F1
#
_cell.length_a   1.000
_cell.length_b   1.000
_cell.length_c   1.000
_cell.angle_alpha   90.00
_cell.angle_beta   90.00
_cell.angle_gamma   90.00
#
_symmetry.space_group_name_H-M   'P 1'
#
loop_
_entity.id
_entity.type
_entity.pdbx_description
1 polymer ?
#
loop_
_entity_poly.entity_id
_entity_poly.type
_entity_poly.pdbx_seq_one_letter_code
_entity_poly.pdbx_strand_id
1 'polypeptide(L)'
;MEGIIYILSNPAMPGIVKIGKTTKEDVKLRMKELYSSGVRLPFECVYAAKVRDIDEVERALHTAFSPDRLNPKREFFEIESMQAIAIIKLLELQNVSPLVEQEANVIDNVELQAGKAYAQKR
;
A
#
# COMPACT_ATOMS: atom_id res chain seq x y z
N MET A 1 -6.14 17.17 6.64
CA MET A 1 -5.27 16.82 7.80
C MET A 1 -4.02 16.09 7.29
N GLU A 2 -2.85 16.30 7.90
CA GLU A 2 -1.63 15.57 7.51
C GLU A 2 -1.69 14.09 7.86
N GLY A 3 -0.94 13.28 7.12
CA GLY A 3 -0.81 11.84 7.38
C GLY A 3 -0.20 11.15 6.16
N ILE A 4 -0.31 9.82 6.09
CA ILE A 4 0.42 9.01 5.13
C ILE A 4 -0.55 8.33 4.15
N ILE A 5 -0.26 8.47 2.86
CA ILE A 5 -0.84 7.64 1.80
C ILE A 5 0.14 6.51 1.50
N TYR A 6 -0.37 5.30 1.32
CA TYR A 6 0.43 4.13 1.00
C TYR A 6 -0.16 3.32 -0.15
N ILE A 7 0.73 2.64 -0.87
CA ILE A 7 0.42 1.68 -1.93
C ILE A 7 0.94 0.33 -1.47
N LEU A 8 0.03 -0.65 -1.39
CA LEU A 8 0.37 -2.02 -1.07
C LEU A 8 0.18 -2.94 -2.27
N SER A 9 1.05 -3.91 -2.42
CA SER A 9 0.93 -5.02 -3.35
C SER A 9 0.84 -6.36 -2.60
N ASN A 10 0.39 -7.39 -3.29
CA ASN A 10 0.38 -8.75 -2.75
C ASN A 10 0.76 -9.74 -3.86
N PRO A 11 1.75 -10.62 -3.67
CA PRO A 11 2.13 -11.61 -4.69
C PRO A 11 0.98 -12.54 -5.12
N ALA A 12 -0.02 -12.77 -4.27
CA ALA A 12 -1.21 -13.54 -4.61
C ALA A 12 -2.23 -12.77 -5.48
N MET A 13 -2.03 -11.46 -5.67
CA MET A 13 -2.88 -10.54 -6.44
C MET A 13 -2.02 -9.71 -7.41
N PRO A 14 -1.37 -10.34 -8.41
CA PRO A 14 -0.53 -9.63 -9.38
C PRO A 14 -1.37 -8.64 -10.21
N GLY A 15 -0.78 -7.48 -10.54
CA GLY A 15 -1.46 -6.40 -11.27
C GLY A 15 -2.49 -5.61 -10.46
N ILE A 16 -2.65 -5.92 -9.17
CA ILE A 16 -3.62 -5.28 -8.29
C ILE A 16 -2.89 -4.60 -7.14
N VAL A 17 -3.21 -3.33 -6.93
CA VAL A 17 -2.68 -2.54 -5.81
C VAL A 17 -3.80 -2.08 -4.89
N LYS A 18 -3.46 -1.95 -3.60
CA LYS A 18 -4.31 -1.28 -2.62
C LYS A 18 -3.78 0.12 -2.37
N ILE A 19 -4.62 1.14 -2.54
CA ILE A 19 -4.31 2.53 -2.18
C ILE A 19 -5.07 2.86 -0.91
N GLY A 20 -4.36 3.18 0.17
CA GLY A 20 -5.00 3.53 1.44
C GLY A 20 -4.27 4.67 2.15
N LYS A 21 -4.84 5.09 3.29
CA LYS A 21 -4.28 6.13 4.14
C LYS A 21 -4.20 5.72 5.60
N THR A 22 -3.36 6.42 6.34
CA THR A 22 -3.29 6.35 7.80
C THR A 22 -2.93 7.71 8.41
N THR A 23 -3.52 8.02 9.55
CA THR A 23 -3.13 9.14 10.41
C THR A 23 -2.09 8.73 11.45
N LYS A 24 -1.93 7.42 11.67
CA LYS A 24 -0.86 6.89 12.53
C LYS A 24 0.47 7.11 11.81
N GLU A 25 1.47 7.59 12.54
CA GLU A 25 2.85 7.70 12.02
C GLU A 25 3.41 6.33 11.64
N ASP A 26 2.96 5.27 12.33
CA ASP A 26 3.32 3.88 12.08
C ASP A 26 2.36 3.24 11.04
N VAL A 27 2.81 3.20 9.79
CA VAL A 27 2.13 2.52 8.66
C VAL A 27 2.10 1.01 8.87
N LYS A 28 3.10 0.44 9.56
CA LYS A 28 3.22 -1.00 9.76
C LYS A 28 2.17 -1.55 10.72
N LEU A 29 1.80 -0.81 11.76
CA LEU A 29 0.67 -1.18 12.63
C LEU A 29 -0.62 -1.31 11.80
N ARG A 30 -0.83 -0.41 10.83
CA ARG A 30 -1.96 -0.48 9.91
C ARG A 30 -1.85 -1.67 8.95
N MET A 31 -0.66 -1.96 8.42
CA MET A 31 -0.44 -3.15 7.57
C MET A 31 -0.74 -4.45 8.31
N LYS A 32 -0.34 -4.56 9.58
CA LYS A 32 -0.64 -5.72 10.44
C LYS A 32 -2.13 -5.87 10.70
N GLU A 33 -2.86 -4.78 10.91
CA GLU A 33 -4.33 -4.80 11.04
C GLU A 33 -5.03 -5.23 9.74
N LEU A 34 -4.41 -5.02 8.58
CA LEU A 34 -4.95 -5.43 7.29
C LEU A 34 -4.70 -6.91 6.98
N TYR A 35 -3.72 -7.54 7.65
CA TYR A 35 -3.46 -8.97 7.55
C TYR A 35 -4.45 -9.74 8.45
N SER A 36 -5.51 -10.23 7.80
CA SER A 36 -6.55 -11.06 8.42
C SER A 36 -6.57 -12.44 7.75
N SER A 37 -7.26 -13.41 8.35
CA SER A 37 -7.37 -14.79 7.86
C SER A 37 -7.87 -14.92 6.41
N GLY A 38 -8.42 -13.86 5.81
CA GLY A 38 -8.85 -13.81 4.42
C GLY A 38 -7.75 -13.46 3.39
N VAL A 39 -6.54 -13.08 3.82
CA VAL A 39 -5.44 -12.70 2.92
C VAL A 39 -4.33 -13.75 3.01
N ARG A 40 -4.07 -14.46 1.90
CA ARG A 40 -3.20 -15.66 1.89
C ARG A 40 -1.70 -15.38 2.03
N LEU A 41 -1.27 -14.18 1.67
CA LEU A 41 0.12 -13.73 1.74
C LEU A 41 0.14 -12.31 2.34
N PRO A 42 1.22 -11.92 3.03
CA PRO A 42 1.33 -10.56 3.55
C PRO A 42 1.33 -9.54 2.42
N PHE A 43 0.82 -8.35 2.71
CA PHE A 43 0.98 -7.20 1.82
C PHE A 43 2.40 -6.65 1.92
N GLU A 44 2.93 -6.22 0.79
CA GLU A 44 4.20 -5.48 0.71
C GLU A 44 3.89 -4.00 0.51
N CYS A 45 4.58 -3.13 1.26
CA CYS A 45 4.50 -1.69 1.02
C CYS A 45 5.38 -1.35 -0.17
N VAL A 46 4.78 -0.98 -1.30
CA VAL A 46 5.51 -0.54 -2.49
C VAL A 46 5.93 0.92 -2.38
N TYR A 47 5.08 1.74 -1.76
CA TYR A 47 5.35 3.15 -1.56
C TYR A 47 4.52 3.71 -0.41
N ALA A 48 5.09 4.63 0.34
CA ALA A 48 4.39 5.42 1.35
C ALA A 48 4.94 6.85 1.40
N ALA A 49 4.03 7.82 1.48
CA ALA A 49 4.39 9.24 1.51
C ALA A 49 3.51 10.02 2.48
N LYS A 50 4.13 10.93 3.22
CA LYS A 50 3.43 11.92 4.03
C LYS A 50 2.92 13.03 3.12
N VAL A 51 1.65 13.40 3.27
CA VAL A 51 0.97 14.44 2.49
C VAL A 51 0.30 15.46 3.40
N ARG A 52 0.01 16.65 2.86
CA ARG A 52 -0.60 17.75 3.61
C ARG A 52 -2.07 17.48 3.98
N ASP A 53 -2.83 16.95 3.04
CA ASP A 53 -4.22 16.57 3.25
C ASP A 53 -4.49 15.14 2.76
N ILE A 54 -4.49 14.18 3.69
CA ILE A 54 -4.68 12.76 3.36
C ILE A 54 -6.04 12.47 2.75
N ASP A 55 -7.06 13.19 3.18
CA ASP A 55 -8.43 12.91 2.79
C ASP A 55 -8.66 13.40 1.36
N GLU A 56 -8.08 14.56 1.02
CA GLU A 56 -8.09 15.09 -0.33
C GLU A 56 -7.28 14.22 -1.29
N VAL A 57 -6.04 13.86 -0.92
CA VAL A 57 -5.16 13.06 -1.78
C VAL A 57 -5.74 11.66 -2.02
N GLU A 58 -6.25 10.99 -0.99
CA GLU A 58 -6.87 9.67 -1.15
C GLU A 58 -8.09 9.74 -2.07
N ARG A 59 -9.01 10.70 -1.85
CA ARG A 59 -10.18 10.86 -2.71
C ARG A 59 -9.79 11.16 -4.15
N ALA A 60 -8.78 12.00 -4.37
CA ALA A 60 -8.29 12.32 -5.70
C ALA A 60 -7.76 11.06 -6.40
N LEU A 61 -6.92 10.26 -5.74
CA LEU A 61 -6.42 8.99 -6.27
C LEU A 61 -7.55 8.00 -6.54
N HIS A 62 -8.48 7.82 -5.61
CA HIS A 62 -9.61 6.92 -5.77
C HIS A 62 -10.54 7.33 -6.91
N THR A 63 -10.68 8.64 -7.15
CA THR A 63 -11.45 9.18 -8.27
C THR A 63 -10.70 8.97 -9.59
N ALA A 64 -9.40 9.29 -9.63
CA ALA A 64 -8.55 9.16 -10.81
C ALA A 64 -8.50 7.70 -11.31
N PHE A 65 -8.38 6.74 -10.39
CA PHE A 65 -8.34 5.30 -10.69
C PHE A 65 -9.70 4.61 -10.53
N SER A 66 -10.81 5.36 -10.45
CA SER A 66 -12.14 4.75 -10.34
C SER A 66 -12.49 3.78 -11.48
N PRO A 67 -12.06 3.99 -12.75
CA PRO A 67 -12.33 3.02 -13.82
C PRO A 67 -11.71 1.65 -13.57
N ASP A 68 -10.57 1.61 -12.89
CA ASP A 68 -9.80 0.39 -12.62
C ASP A 68 -10.10 -0.19 -11.22
N ARG A 69 -11.08 0.36 -10.51
CA ARG A 69 -11.46 -0.10 -9.16
C ARG A 69 -12.23 -1.42 -9.25
N LEU A 70 -11.66 -2.47 -8.67
CA LEU A 70 -12.23 -3.83 -8.71
C LEU A 70 -13.55 -3.98 -7.94
N ASN A 71 -13.71 -3.23 -6.84
CA ASN A 71 -14.91 -3.27 -6.03
C ASN A 71 -15.21 -1.87 -5.49
N PRO A 72 -16.41 -1.30 -5.75
CA PRO A 72 -16.77 0.04 -5.27
C PRO A 72 -16.60 0.24 -3.76
N LYS A 73 -16.78 -0.82 -2.97
CA LYS A 73 -16.68 -0.81 -1.50
C LYS A 73 -15.27 -1.08 -0.97
N ARG A 74 -14.29 -1.35 -1.84
CA ARG A 74 -12.91 -1.62 -1.44
C ARG A 74 -11.94 -0.78 -2.26
N GLU A 75 -10.73 -0.64 -1.71
CA GLU A 75 -9.72 0.27 -2.23
C GLU A 75 -8.66 -0.49 -3.03
N PHE A 76 -9.10 -1.43 -3.87
CA PHE A 76 -8.25 -2.24 -4.73
C PHE A 76 -8.45 -1.85 -6.19
N PHE A 77 -7.35 -1.69 -6.90
CA PHE A 77 -7.29 -1.13 -8.24
C PHE A 77 -6.39 -1.99 -9.13
N GLU A 78 -6.84 -2.29 -10.34
CA GLU A 78 -6.08 -3.01 -11.36
C GLU A 78 -5.21 -2.04 -12.16
N ILE A 79 -4.13 -1.59 -11.55
CA ILE A 79 -3.18 -0.61 -12.11
C ILE A 79 -1.75 -1.00 -11.75
N GLU A 80 -0.79 -0.49 -12.53
CA GLU A 80 0.61 -0.56 -12.16
C GLU A 80 0.90 0.39 -11.00
N SER A 81 1.62 -0.09 -9.98
CA SER A 81 1.95 0.71 -8.78
C SER A 81 2.63 2.04 -9.14
N MET A 82 3.47 2.03 -10.17
CA MET A 82 4.16 3.23 -10.68
C MET A 82 3.20 4.35 -11.10
N GLN A 83 2.01 4.04 -11.60
CA GLN A 83 1.03 5.06 -12.00
C GLN A 83 0.56 5.88 -10.79
N ALA A 84 0.23 5.21 -9.69
CA ALA A 84 -0.17 5.87 -8.45
C ALA A 84 1.01 6.57 -7.77
N ILE A 85 2.22 5.96 -7.78
CA ILE A 85 3.43 6.56 -7.23
C ILE A 85 3.75 7.89 -7.91
N ALA A 86 3.64 7.96 -9.23
CA ALA A 86 3.93 9.18 -9.99
C ALA A 86 3.05 10.35 -9.54
N ILE A 87 1.76 10.10 -9.29
CA ILE A 87 0.83 11.13 -8.79
C ILE A 87 1.16 11.50 -7.34
N ILE A 88 1.41 10.52 -6.48
CA ILE A 88 1.74 10.78 -5.06
C ILE A 88 3.01 11.62 -4.93
N LYS A 89 4.04 11.37 -5.76
CA LYS A 89 5.28 12.16 -5.77
C LYS A 89 5.09 13.65 -6.06
N LEU A 90 4.02 14.02 -6.77
CA LEU A 90 3.69 15.43 -7.02
C LEU A 90 3.05 16.11 -5.80
N LEU A 91 2.52 15.30 -4.86
CA LEU A 91 1.73 15.75 -3.71
C LEU A 91 2.44 15.46 -2.37
N GLU A 92 3.54 14.71 -2.39
CA GLU A 92 4.26 14.31 -1.18
C GLU A 92 5.02 15.46 -0.54
N LEU A 93 4.95 15.51 0.79
CA LEU A 93 5.83 16.32 1.63
C LEU A 93 7.12 15.56 1.97
N GLN A 94 7.00 14.23 2.14
CA GLN A 94 8.11 13.36 2.51
C GLN A 94 7.84 11.92 2.06
N ASN A 95 8.82 11.28 1.43
CA ASN A 95 8.82 9.84 1.21
C ASN A 95 9.18 9.12 2.52
N VAL A 96 8.26 8.25 2.98
CA VAL A 96 8.40 7.47 4.21
C VAL A 96 8.49 5.96 3.95
N SER A 97 8.55 5.54 2.68
CA SER A 97 8.70 4.12 2.28
C SER A 97 9.88 3.42 2.97
N PRO A 98 11.08 4.02 3.08
CA PRO A 98 12.23 3.37 3.74
C PRO A 98 12.02 3.07 5.22
N LEU A 99 11.22 3.87 5.92
CA LEU A 99 10.88 3.64 7.33
C LEU A 99 10.00 2.40 7.47
N VAL A 100 9.02 2.25 6.56
CA VAL A 100 8.13 1.09 6.53
C VAL A 100 8.90 -0.20 6.23
N GLU A 101 9.91 -0.16 5.34
CA GLU A 101 10.78 -1.30 5.04
C GLU A 101 11.67 -1.69 6.22
N GLN A 102 12.29 -0.72 6.90
CA GLN A 102 13.13 -0.96 8.07
C GLN A 102 12.33 -1.59 9.22
N GLU A 103 11.11 -1.11 9.44
CA GLU A 103 10.26 -1.68 10.46
C GLU A 103 9.69 -3.04 10.04
N ALA A 104 9.41 -3.30 8.77
CA ALA A 104 8.93 -4.59 8.28
C ALA A 104 9.92 -5.74 8.58
N ASN A 105 11.23 -5.47 8.57
CA ASN A 105 12.28 -6.44 8.92
C ASN A 105 12.23 -6.93 10.38
N VAL A 106 11.37 -6.36 11.23
CA VAL A 106 11.22 -6.72 12.65
C VAL A 106 10.04 -7.69 12.89
N ILE A 107 9.24 -8.04 11.86
CA ILE A 107 8.13 -9.00 11.97
C ILE A 107 8.47 -10.34 11.29
N ASP A 108 7.89 -11.42 11.84
CA ASP A 108 8.04 -12.85 11.53
C ASP A 108 8.58 -13.16 10.13
N ASN A 109 9.89 -13.45 10.08
CA ASN A 109 10.66 -13.72 8.88
C ASN A 109 10.03 -14.83 8.01
N VAL A 110 9.26 -15.74 8.61
CA VAL A 110 8.69 -16.92 7.95
C VAL A 110 7.61 -16.52 6.92
N GLU A 111 6.71 -15.58 7.26
CA GLU A 111 5.61 -15.19 6.37
C GLU A 111 6.10 -14.34 5.18
N LEU A 112 7.05 -13.43 5.45
CA LEU A 112 7.70 -12.64 4.40
C LEU A 112 8.51 -13.53 3.46
N GLN A 113 9.19 -14.55 3.98
CA GLN A 113 9.89 -15.54 3.15
C GLN A 113 8.91 -16.36 2.30
N ALA A 114 7.74 -16.73 2.83
CA ALA A 114 6.72 -17.43 2.05
C ALA A 114 6.20 -16.59 0.88
N GLY A 115 5.96 -15.28 1.09
CA GLY A 115 5.58 -14.34 0.03
C GLY A 115 6.63 -14.22 -1.06
N LYS A 116 7.90 -14.00 -0.68
CA LYS A 116 9.04 -13.90 -1.61
C LYS A 116 9.25 -15.20 -2.41
N ALA A 117 9.18 -16.35 -1.74
CA ALA A 117 9.31 -17.65 -2.39
C ALA A 117 8.16 -17.94 -3.37
N TYR A 118 6.94 -17.46 -3.08
CA TYR A 118 5.81 -17.57 -3.99
C TYR A 118 5.99 -16.70 -5.25
N ALA A 119 6.44 -15.46 -5.08
CA ALA A 119 6.69 -14.55 -6.19
C ALA A 119 7.77 -15.08 -7.17
N GLN A 120 8.82 -15.73 -6.66
CA GLN A 120 9.90 -16.30 -7.47
C GLN A 120 9.52 -17.55 -8.29
N LYS A 121 8.37 -18.18 -7.99
CA LYS A 121 7.91 -19.40 -8.68
C LYS A 121 6.94 -19.12 -9.84
N ARG A 122 6.62 -17.86 -10.12
CA ARG A 122 5.69 -17.44 -11.17
C ARG A 122 6.37 -16.69 -12.29
#